data_AF-A0A3C1YBA7-F1
#
_entry.id   AF-A0A3C1YBA7-F1
#
_cell.length_a   1.000
_cell.length_b   1.000
_cell.length_c   1.000
_cell.angle_alpha   90.00
_cell.angle_beta   90.00
_cell.angle_gamma   90.00
#
_symmetry.space_group_name_H-M   'P 1'
#
loop_
_entity.id
_entity.type
_entity.pdbx_description
1 polymer ?
#
loop_
_entity_poly.entity_id
_entity_poly.type
_entity_poly.pdbx_seq_one_letter_code
_entity_poly.pdbx_strand_id
1 'polypeptide(L)'
;HDMGAAMLGGVGGHAGLFSNANDLGIFMQMLLKKGYYGGESYFQNYTVNQFTKCQFCKDENRRGAGFDKAVLEGQEGGPACDCSPSSKAFGHSGFTGTLVWADPDEQFVYVFLSNRIHPTSENKKLLEMDVRTKIMQVFYDAIRTVY
;
A
#
# COMPACT_ATOMS: atom_id res chain seq x y z
N HIS A 1 -13.13 12.28 12.09
CA HIS A 1 -11.72 12.08 11.69
C HIS A 1 -11.49 12.44 10.24
N ASP A 2 -12.35 12.00 9.32
CA ASP A 2 -12.29 12.42 7.91
C ASP A 2 -13.37 13.49 7.66
N MET A 3 -12.95 14.72 7.36
CA MET A 3 -13.87 15.83 7.09
C MET A 3 -14.68 15.60 5.80
N GLY A 4 -14.12 14.86 4.84
CA GLY A 4 -14.83 14.49 3.61
C GLY A 4 -15.95 13.49 3.86
N ALA A 5 -15.73 12.48 4.72
CA ALA A 5 -16.79 11.56 5.11
C ALA A 5 -17.90 12.26 5.90
N ALA A 6 -17.55 13.24 6.75
CA ALA A 6 -18.53 14.05 7.46
C ALA A 6 -19.41 14.87 6.50
N MET A 7 -18.81 15.44 5.43
CA MET A 7 -19.54 16.16 4.38
C MET A 7 -20.49 15.25 3.57
N LEU A 8 -20.21 13.95 3.49
CA LEU A 8 -21.06 12.95 2.81
C LEU A 8 -22.14 12.34 3.72
N GLY A 9 -22.42 12.92 4.89
CA GLY A 9 -23.40 12.39 5.83
C GLY A 9 -22.89 11.26 6.71
N GLY A 10 -21.56 11.14 6.86
CA GLY A 10 -20.90 10.22 7.79
C GLY A 10 -20.49 8.87 7.19
N VAL A 11 -20.91 8.55 5.96
CA VAL A 11 -20.53 7.32 5.24
C VAL A 11 -19.72 7.69 4.00
N GLY A 12 -18.42 7.40 4.01
CA GLY A 12 -17.55 7.59 2.86
C GLY A 12 -16.67 6.36 2.66
N GLY A 13 -16.72 5.73 1.49
CA GLY A 13 -15.94 4.51 1.20
C GLY A 13 -14.41 4.68 1.27
N HIS A 14 -13.93 5.93 1.38
CA HIS A 14 -12.52 6.27 1.51
C HIS A 14 -12.03 6.32 2.98
N ALA A 15 -12.92 6.26 3.97
CA ALA A 15 -12.57 6.35 5.39
C ALA A 15 -13.55 5.59 6.30
N GLY A 16 -13.11 5.26 7.52
CA GLY A 16 -13.99 4.66 8.54
C GLY A 16 -14.06 3.14 8.55
N LEU A 17 -13.28 2.45 7.71
CA LEU A 17 -13.09 1.00 7.79
C LEU A 17 -12.00 0.67 8.83
N PHE A 18 -12.26 -0.34 9.67
CA PHE A 18 -11.31 -0.87 10.65
C PHE A 18 -11.03 -2.34 10.34
N SER A 19 -9.77 -2.75 10.49
CA SER A 19 -9.31 -4.12 10.25
C SER A 19 -8.04 -4.41 11.05
N ASN A 20 -7.52 -5.63 10.98
CA ASN A 20 -6.27 -6.06 11.61
C ASN A 20 -5.25 -6.51 10.56
N ALA A 21 -4.01 -6.80 11.00
CA ALA A 21 -2.93 -7.14 10.09
C ALA A 21 -3.16 -8.46 9.32
N ASN A 22 -3.82 -9.43 9.95
CA ASN A 22 -4.12 -10.72 9.34
C ASN A 22 -5.13 -10.56 8.20
N ASP A 23 -6.24 -9.88 8.44
CA ASP A 23 -7.31 -9.70 7.44
C ASP A 23 -6.83 -8.86 6.26
N LEU A 24 -6.05 -7.82 6.51
CA LEU A 24 -5.39 -7.05 5.45
C LEU A 24 -4.35 -7.89 4.70
N GLY A 25 -3.62 -8.77 5.41
CA GLY A 25 -2.71 -9.72 4.80
C GLY A 25 -3.43 -10.66 3.83
N ILE A 26 -4.58 -11.21 4.24
CA ILE A 26 -5.45 -12.03 3.38
C ILE A 26 -5.90 -11.24 2.15
N PHE A 27 -6.41 -10.02 2.35
CA PHE A 27 -6.88 -9.18 1.26
C PHE A 27 -5.77 -8.86 0.25
N MET A 28 -4.61 -8.42 0.72
CA MET A 28 -3.48 -8.11 -0.14
C MET A 28 -2.92 -9.36 -0.82
N GLN A 29 -2.92 -10.51 -0.13
CA GLN A 29 -2.50 -11.80 -0.70
C GLN A 29 -3.44 -12.27 -1.82
N MET A 30 -4.75 -12.02 -1.68
CA MET A 30 -5.76 -12.27 -2.72
C MET A 30 -5.49 -11.41 -3.96
N LEU A 31 -5.18 -10.12 -3.78
CA LEU A 31 -4.79 -9.23 -4.88
C LEU A 31 -3.47 -9.67 -5.52
N LEU A 32 -2.46 -10.03 -4.72
CA LEU A 32 -1.18 -10.57 -5.19
C LEU A 32 -1.39 -11.85 -6.03
N LYS A 33 -2.35 -12.70 -5.64
CA LYS A 33 -2.78 -13.89 -6.37
C LYS A 33 -3.87 -13.60 -7.42
N LYS A 34 -3.94 -12.36 -7.92
CA LYS A 34 -4.76 -11.94 -9.06
C LYS A 34 -6.26 -12.23 -8.88
N GLY A 35 -6.76 -12.07 -7.66
CA GLY A 35 -8.19 -12.19 -7.33
C GLY A 35 -8.57 -13.50 -6.63
N TYR A 36 -7.61 -14.42 -6.44
CA TYR A 36 -7.87 -15.75 -5.90
C TYR A 36 -7.30 -15.93 -4.49
N TYR A 37 -8.10 -16.46 -3.58
CA TYR A 37 -7.65 -16.81 -2.23
C TYR A 37 -8.52 -17.91 -1.61
N GLY A 38 -7.90 -18.85 -0.90
CA GLY A 38 -8.64 -19.81 -0.08
C GLY A 38 -9.57 -20.77 -0.85
N GLY A 39 -9.28 -21.08 -2.12
CA GLY A 39 -10.16 -21.92 -2.94
C GLY A 39 -11.11 -21.15 -3.85
N GLU A 40 -11.24 -19.84 -3.62
CA GLU A 40 -12.29 -19.02 -4.24
C GLU A 40 -11.72 -17.88 -5.08
N SER A 41 -12.44 -17.54 -6.16
CA SER A 41 -12.12 -16.41 -7.03
C SER A 41 -13.06 -15.24 -6.72
N TYR A 42 -12.50 -14.16 -6.16
CA TYR A 42 -13.24 -12.95 -5.79
C TYR A 42 -13.24 -11.91 -6.91
N PHE A 43 -12.14 -11.85 -7.67
CA PHE A 43 -11.99 -10.92 -8.79
C PHE A 43 -11.38 -11.62 -10.00
N GLN A 44 -11.75 -11.16 -11.19
CA GLN A 44 -11.04 -11.57 -12.40
C GLN A 44 -9.61 -11.01 -12.37
N ASN A 45 -8.65 -11.81 -12.85
CA ASN A 45 -7.26 -11.39 -13.03
C ASN A 45 -7.16 -10.06 -13.81
N TYR A 46 -7.98 -9.91 -14.86
CA TYR A 46 -8.06 -8.66 -15.62
C TYR A 46 -8.40 -7.46 -14.72
N THR A 47 -9.40 -7.57 -13.86
CA THR A 47 -9.83 -6.50 -12.96
C THR A 47 -8.73 -6.11 -11.99
N VAL A 48 -8.07 -7.08 -11.36
CA VAL A 48 -6.96 -6.79 -10.44
C VAL A 48 -5.84 -6.06 -11.15
N ASN A 49 -5.45 -6.51 -12.36
CA ASN A 49 -4.43 -5.84 -13.16
C ASN A 49 -4.86 -4.43 -13.57
N GLN A 50 -6.14 -4.19 -13.88
CA GLN A 50 -6.62 -2.84 -14.18
C GLN A 50 -6.49 -1.91 -12.98
N PHE A 51 -6.67 -2.39 -11.75
CA PHE A 51 -6.58 -1.54 -10.56
C PHE A 51 -5.13 -1.28 -10.12
N THR A 52 -4.25 -2.26 -10.29
CA THR A 52 -2.85 -2.18 -9.82
C THR A 52 -1.87 -1.64 -10.88
N LYS A 53 -2.26 -1.59 -12.16
CA LYS A 53 -1.47 -0.91 -13.20
C LYS A 53 -1.51 0.61 -13.00
N CYS A 54 -0.47 1.27 -13.49
CA CYS A 54 -0.42 2.72 -13.60
C CYS A 54 -1.48 3.23 -14.57
N GLN A 55 -2.31 4.19 -14.16
CA GLN A 55 -3.39 4.73 -15.01
C GLN A 55 -2.91 5.86 -15.93
N PHE A 56 -2.01 6.71 -15.44
CA PHE A 56 -1.62 7.96 -16.10
C PHE A 56 -0.10 8.13 -16.18
N CYS A 57 0.61 7.03 -16.50
CA CYS A 57 2.07 7.01 -16.51
C CYS A 57 2.72 8.00 -17.48
N LYS A 58 2.03 8.36 -18.56
CA LYS A 58 2.51 9.36 -19.52
C LYS A 58 2.53 10.78 -18.95
N ASP A 59 1.73 11.03 -17.92
CA ASP A 59 1.59 12.31 -17.25
C ASP A 59 2.40 12.34 -15.93
N GLU A 60 3.41 11.47 -15.83
CA GLU A 60 4.25 11.27 -14.64
C GLU A 60 3.47 10.93 -13.36
N ASN A 61 2.21 10.48 -13.52
CA ASN A 61 1.36 10.06 -12.42
C ASN A 61 1.39 8.53 -12.30
N ARG A 62 2.22 8.07 -11.35
CA ARG A 62 2.42 6.65 -11.05
C ARG A 62 1.21 5.95 -10.42
N ARG A 63 0.11 6.61 -10.09
CA ARG A 63 -0.98 6.00 -9.31
C ARG A 63 -1.71 4.92 -10.11
N GLY A 64 -2.07 3.84 -9.42
CA GLY A 64 -3.10 2.90 -9.85
C GLY A 64 -4.49 3.40 -9.50
N ALA A 65 -5.52 2.63 -9.86
CA ALA A 65 -6.89 2.94 -9.46
C ALA A 65 -7.08 2.56 -7.98
N GLY A 66 -6.84 3.54 -7.09
CA GLY A 66 -6.91 3.35 -5.63
C GLY A 66 -5.61 2.91 -4.97
N PHE A 67 -4.52 2.75 -5.73
CA PHE A 67 -3.23 2.32 -5.20
C PHE A 67 -2.09 3.30 -5.53
N ASP A 68 -1.16 3.44 -4.60
CA ASP A 68 0.20 3.86 -4.86
C ASP A 68 0.98 2.81 -5.67
N LYS A 69 1.96 3.27 -6.44
CA LYS A 69 2.99 2.44 -7.07
C LYS A 69 4.39 2.89 -6.68
N ALA A 70 5.42 2.14 -7.08
CA ALA A 70 6.82 2.52 -6.88
C ALA A 70 7.11 3.93 -7.39
N VAL A 71 7.95 4.67 -6.68
CA VAL A 71 8.35 6.04 -7.05
C VAL A 71 9.12 6.00 -8.36
N LEU A 72 8.90 6.98 -9.23
CA LEU A 72 9.62 7.08 -10.49
C LEU A 72 11.05 7.54 -10.24
N GLU A 73 11.98 7.13 -11.10
CA GLU A 73 13.37 7.55 -11.03
C GLU A 73 13.46 9.10 -11.03
N GLY A 74 14.23 9.66 -10.09
CA GLY A 74 14.39 11.11 -9.95
C GLY A 74 13.24 11.83 -9.22
N GLN A 75 12.20 11.12 -8.78
CA GLN A 75 11.18 11.68 -7.88
C GLN A 75 11.45 11.28 -6.43
N GLU A 76 11.19 12.19 -5.50
CA GLU A 76 11.29 11.93 -4.07
C GLU A 76 9.91 11.74 -3.43
N GLY A 77 9.89 10.94 -2.36
CA GLY A 77 8.72 10.72 -1.54
C GLY A 77 7.75 9.67 -2.08
N GLY A 78 7.01 9.07 -1.16
CA GLY A 78 6.07 7.99 -1.46
C GLY A 78 6.02 6.95 -0.35
N PRO A 79 5.17 5.92 -0.49
CA PRO A 79 5.04 4.89 0.52
C PRO A 79 6.09 3.78 0.44
N ALA A 80 6.88 3.75 -0.65
CA ALA A 80 7.86 2.70 -0.90
C ALA A 80 9.26 3.12 -0.45
N CYS A 81 10.12 2.15 -0.14
CA CYS A 81 11.54 2.39 0.09
C CYS A 81 12.28 2.77 -1.19
N ASP A 82 13.45 3.38 -1.02
CA ASP A 82 14.43 3.58 -2.09
C ASP A 82 15.25 2.30 -2.34
N CYS A 83 14.51 1.21 -2.53
CA CYS A 83 14.99 -0.17 -2.64
C CYS A 83 14.81 -0.73 -4.05
N SER A 84 14.43 0.13 -5.02
CA SER A 84 13.96 -0.28 -6.34
C SER A 84 12.89 -1.40 -6.29
N PRO A 85 11.69 -1.12 -5.74
CA PRO A 85 10.54 -2.01 -5.86
C PRO A 85 10.23 -2.35 -7.32
N SER A 86 9.55 -3.47 -7.58
CA SER A 86 9.12 -3.76 -8.95
C SER A 86 8.14 -2.70 -9.48
N SER A 87 8.13 -2.50 -10.79
CA SER A 87 7.14 -1.62 -11.44
C SER A 87 5.69 -2.11 -11.26
N LYS A 88 5.51 -3.40 -10.94
CA LYS A 88 4.22 -4.01 -10.64
C LYS A 88 3.80 -3.83 -9.19
N ALA A 89 4.71 -3.43 -8.30
CA ALA A 89 4.41 -3.21 -6.90
C ALA A 89 3.32 -2.15 -6.71
N PHE A 90 2.49 -2.37 -5.69
CA PHE A 90 1.35 -1.52 -5.38
C PHE A 90 1.02 -1.56 -3.89
N GLY A 91 0.38 -0.50 -3.41
CA GLY A 91 -0.03 -0.41 -2.01
C GLY A 91 -0.76 0.87 -1.69
N HIS A 92 -0.97 1.17 -0.41
CA HIS A 92 -1.57 2.44 0.00
C HIS A 92 -1.17 2.76 1.44
N SER A 93 -0.89 4.04 1.69
CA SER A 93 -0.64 4.54 3.05
C SER A 93 -1.93 5.08 3.68
N GLY A 94 -2.08 4.92 5.00
CA GLY A 94 -3.18 5.49 5.75
C GLY A 94 -2.78 6.71 6.57
N PHE A 95 -3.74 7.59 6.82
CA PHE A 95 -3.55 8.84 7.57
C PHE A 95 -2.97 8.63 8.98
N THR A 96 -3.39 7.54 9.65
CA THR A 96 -2.91 7.15 10.97
C THR A 96 -1.51 6.50 10.93
N GLY A 97 -0.82 6.47 9.79
CA GLY A 97 0.51 5.89 9.64
C GLY A 97 0.51 4.40 9.31
N THR A 98 -0.63 3.85 8.85
CA THR A 98 -0.68 2.48 8.32
C THR A 98 -0.09 2.42 6.91
N LEU A 99 0.24 1.21 6.46
CA LEU A 99 0.67 0.91 5.10
C LEU A 99 0.33 -0.54 4.77
N VAL A 100 -0.17 -0.76 3.56
CA VAL A 100 -0.20 -2.07 2.91
C VAL A 100 0.60 -1.98 1.62
N TRP A 101 1.36 -3.01 1.31
CA TRP A 101 2.19 -3.09 0.11
C TRP A 101 2.26 -4.54 -0.38
N ALA A 102 2.29 -4.72 -1.69
CA ALA A 102 2.50 -6.01 -2.33
C ALA A 102 3.41 -5.84 -3.54
N ASP A 103 4.33 -6.77 -3.70
CA ASP A 103 5.22 -6.83 -4.86
C ASP A 103 5.00 -8.16 -5.60
N PRO A 104 4.34 -8.14 -6.78
CA PRO A 104 4.12 -9.34 -7.58
C PRO A 104 5.39 -10.05 -8.06
N ASP A 105 6.47 -9.31 -8.27
CA ASP A 105 7.69 -9.87 -8.84
C ASP A 105 8.58 -10.46 -7.72
N GLU A 106 8.56 -9.88 -6.52
CA GLU A 106 9.24 -10.42 -5.32
C GLU A 106 8.34 -11.34 -4.47
N GLN A 107 7.07 -11.49 -4.83
CA GLN A 107 6.07 -12.38 -4.25
C GLN A 107 5.81 -12.22 -2.73
N PHE A 108 5.83 -11.00 -2.20
CA PHE A 108 5.50 -10.75 -0.80
C PHE A 108 4.39 -9.70 -0.59
N VAL A 109 3.80 -9.75 0.60
CA VAL A 109 2.88 -8.75 1.14
C VAL A 109 3.47 -8.19 2.42
N TYR A 110 3.43 -6.86 2.56
CA TYR A 110 3.83 -6.14 3.76
C TYR A 110 2.66 -5.33 4.31
N VAL A 111 2.31 -5.60 5.56
CA VAL A 111 1.27 -4.88 6.30
C VAL A 111 1.91 -4.25 7.53
N PHE A 112 1.71 -2.94 7.68
CA PHE A 112 2.20 -2.17 8.81
C PHE A 112 1.05 -1.35 9.39
N LEU A 113 0.72 -1.62 10.66
CA LEU A 113 -0.33 -0.92 11.38
C LEU A 113 0.27 -0.10 12.52
N SER A 114 -0.07 1.19 12.57
CA SER A 114 0.36 2.09 13.63
C SER A 114 -0.70 3.16 13.87
N ASN A 115 -0.51 3.92 14.95
CA ASN A 115 -1.29 5.11 15.25
C ASN A 115 -0.36 6.32 15.41
N ARG A 116 0.20 6.79 14.29
CA ARG A 116 1.08 7.97 14.21
C ARG A 116 0.45 9.20 14.86
N ILE A 117 -0.87 9.38 14.73
CA ILE A 117 -1.58 10.56 15.23
C ILE A 117 -1.80 10.55 16.75
N HIS A 118 -1.24 9.58 17.47
CA HIS A 118 -1.24 9.58 18.93
C HIS A 118 0.06 10.19 19.47
N PRO A 119 0.04 11.11 20.45
CA PRO A 119 -1.14 11.63 21.13
C PRO A 119 -1.90 12.70 20.33
N THR A 120 -1.29 13.34 19.33
CA THR A 120 -1.93 14.37 18.50
C THR A 120 -1.63 14.18 17.01
N SER A 121 -2.47 14.75 16.13
CA SER A 121 -2.35 14.65 14.67
C SER A 121 -1.03 15.20 14.11
N GLU A 122 -0.42 16.12 14.85
CA GLU A 122 0.84 16.80 14.52
C GLU A 122 2.06 15.92 14.77
N ASN A 123 1.92 14.76 15.43
CA ASN A 123 3.04 13.86 15.69
C ASN A 123 3.61 13.30 14.38
N LYS A 124 4.82 13.71 14.02
CA LYS A 124 5.52 13.31 12.79
C LYS A 124 6.59 12.24 12.99
N LYS A 125 6.81 11.75 14.21
CA LYS A 125 7.94 10.87 14.57
C LYS A 125 8.10 9.67 13.64
N LEU A 126 6.99 9.02 13.28
CA LEU A 126 7.01 7.86 12.39
C LEU A 126 7.48 8.20 10.96
N LEU A 127 7.14 9.40 10.47
CA LEU A 127 7.55 9.91 9.18
C LEU A 127 9.02 10.34 9.22
N GLU A 128 9.41 11.12 10.23
CA GLU A 128 10.78 11.60 10.42
C GLU A 128 11.80 10.47 10.58
N MET A 129 11.38 9.35 11.17
CA MET A 129 12.24 8.19 11.36
C MET A 129 12.25 7.24 10.16
N ASP A 130 11.40 7.46 9.14
CA ASP A 130 11.25 6.59 7.97
C ASP A 130 10.96 5.13 8.33
N VAL A 131 10.23 4.89 9.42
CA VAL A 131 10.07 3.53 9.99
C VAL A 131 9.49 2.57 8.96
N ARG A 132 8.48 3.00 8.19
CA ARG A 132 7.78 2.15 7.22
C ARG A 132 8.67 1.73 6.07
N THR A 133 9.41 2.68 5.50
CA THR A 133 10.29 2.46 4.35
C THR A 133 11.55 1.71 4.76
N LYS A 134 12.13 1.99 5.94
CA LYS A 134 13.26 1.21 6.49
C LYS A 134 12.89 -0.24 6.76
N ILE A 135 11.71 -0.52 7.32
CA ILE A 135 11.24 -1.90 7.49
C ILE A 135 11.01 -2.55 6.12
N MET A 136 10.38 -1.85 5.18
CA MET A 136 10.17 -2.38 3.82
C MET A 136 11.51 -2.73 3.14
N GLN A 137 12.54 -1.90 3.29
CA GLN A 137 13.89 -2.19 2.80
C GLN A 137 14.41 -3.52 3.34
N VAL A 138 14.26 -3.78 4.64
CA VAL A 138 14.68 -5.05 5.26
C VAL A 138 13.96 -6.25 4.63
N PHE A 139 12.68 -6.13 4.25
CA PHE A 139 11.99 -7.20 3.51
C PHE A 139 12.62 -7.45 2.14
N TYR A 140 12.88 -6.40 1.36
CA TYR A 140 13.52 -6.54 0.04
C TYR A 140 14.93 -7.13 0.16
N ASP A 141 15.74 -6.64 1.11
CA ASP A 141 17.09 -7.16 1.35
C ASP A 141 17.05 -8.64 1.73
N ALA A 142 16.14 -9.04 2.63
CA ALA A 142 16.02 -10.43 3.08
C ALA A 142 15.61 -11.38 1.95
N ILE A 143 14.72 -10.96 1.04
CA ILE A 143 14.28 -11.79 -0.08
C ILE A 143 15.39 -11.92 -1.13
N ARG A 144 16.07 -10.81 -1.45
CA ARG A 144 17.09 -10.78 -2.51
C ARG A 144 18.42 -11.42 -2.10
N THR A 145 18.74 -11.45 -0.80
CA THR A 145 19.97 -12.09 -0.30
C THR A 145 19.91 -13.63 -0.40
N VAL A 146 18.74 -14.21 -0.63
CA VAL A 146 18.53 -15.66 -0.69
C VAL A 146 18.76 -16.23 -2.11
N TYR A 147 19.02 -15.38 -3.10
CA TYR A 147 19.32 -15.75 -4.49
C TYR A 147 20.65 -15.16 -4.97
#